data_AF-A0A1V2Q5T0-F1
#
_entry.id   AF-A0A1V2Q5T0-F1
#
_cell.length_a   1.000
_cell.length_b   1.000
_cell.length_c   1.000
_cell.angle_alpha   90.00
_cell.angle_beta   90.00
_cell.angle_gamma   90.00
#
_symmetry.space_group_name_H-M   'P 1'
#
loop_
_entity.id
_entity.type
_entity.pdbx_description
1 polymer ?
#
loop_
_entity_poly.entity_id
_entity_poly.type
_entity_poly.pdbx_seq_one_letter_code
_entity_poly.pdbx_strand_id
1 'polypeptide(L)'
;MSAEIRIYHAYSPDQYAQVVELWERLLSCHRVGLSEDRYGRGLDKIEPEWLYQLVMSDGAETYDYPAVTVTVAEYSDYNGDEYDAANVAVLEDQYGLNTRGGSHGWQAAWVQLGELPVITDDTIDVGIERLKTLVEVVEALTQGDVVCLDDDVLEDHRQAVIEDTWVNYYARELSSALEDLTDYNSDDLGFSDEEIKSLYFEFEGNDWEFQGATEITNNGHDEAVEHVIETIRDAWRAPYVDPDQFALPLAS
;
A
#
# COMPACT_ATOMS: atom_id res chain seq x y z
N MET A 1 -9.58 -0.80 -33.48
CA MET A 1 -10.04 -1.36 -32.20
C MET A 1 -10.57 -2.75 -32.50
N SER A 2 -9.73 -3.78 -32.34
CA SER A 2 -10.22 -5.16 -32.37
C SER A 2 -11.04 -5.37 -31.11
N ALA A 3 -12.29 -5.78 -31.27
CA ALA A 3 -12.99 -6.43 -30.16
C ALA A 3 -12.18 -7.69 -29.86
N GLU A 4 -11.48 -7.70 -28.73
CA GLU A 4 -10.98 -8.94 -28.16
C GLU A 4 -12.19 -9.85 -28.01
N ILE A 5 -12.14 -10.99 -28.69
CA ILE A 5 -13.09 -12.06 -28.48
C ILE A 5 -12.77 -12.58 -27.07
N ARG A 6 -13.44 -12.03 -26.04
CA ARG A 6 -13.50 -12.71 -24.74
C ARG A 6 -14.10 -14.08 -25.04
N ILE A 7 -13.30 -15.12 -24.84
CA ILE A 7 -13.74 -16.49 -25.00
C ILE A 7 -14.78 -16.70 -23.90
N TYR A 8 -16.06 -16.74 -24.26
CA TYR A 8 -17.10 -17.13 -23.31
C TYR A 8 -16.78 -18.54 -22.84
N HIS A 9 -16.30 -18.64 -21.61
CA HIS A 9 -16.00 -19.89 -20.95
C HIS A 9 -17.33 -20.63 -20.69
N ALA A 10 -17.58 -21.69 -21.45
CA ALA A 10 -18.78 -22.48 -21.27
C ALA A 10 -18.60 -23.43 -20.07
N TYR A 11 -19.17 -23.06 -18.93
CA TYR A 11 -19.22 -23.93 -17.75
C TYR A 11 -19.99 -25.22 -18.05
N SER A 12 -19.49 -26.35 -17.55
CA SER A 12 -20.34 -27.52 -17.30
C SER A 12 -21.32 -27.23 -16.16
N PRO A 13 -22.44 -27.98 -16.03
CA PRO A 13 -23.39 -27.79 -14.94
C PRO A 13 -22.76 -27.84 -13.54
N ASP A 14 -21.80 -28.74 -13.33
CA ASP A 14 -21.12 -28.91 -12.04
C ASP A 14 -20.17 -27.73 -11.75
N GLN A 15 -19.41 -27.27 -12.76
CA GLN A 15 -18.55 -26.10 -12.64
C GLN A 15 -19.38 -24.83 -12.36
N TYR A 16 -20.51 -24.66 -13.04
CA TYR A 16 -21.39 -23.52 -12.81
C TYR A 16 -21.91 -23.50 -11.38
N ALA A 17 -22.41 -24.64 -10.88
CA ALA A 17 -22.89 -24.75 -9.50
C ALA A 17 -21.79 -24.44 -8.48
N GLN A 18 -20.57 -24.93 -8.72
CA GLN A 18 -19.41 -24.64 -7.87
C GLN A 18 -19.04 -23.16 -7.87
N VAL A 19 -19.00 -22.50 -9.04
CA VAL A 19 -18.66 -21.07 -9.13
C VAL A 19 -19.70 -20.21 -8.41
N VAL A 20 -20.99 -20.54 -8.58
CA VAL A 20 -22.07 -19.87 -7.86
C VAL A 20 -21.90 -20.01 -6.34
N GLU A 21 -21.63 -21.22 -5.84
CA GLU A 21 -21.40 -21.45 -4.41
C GLU A 21 -20.19 -20.64 -3.88
N LEU A 22 -19.10 -20.59 -4.63
CA LEU A 22 -17.91 -19.82 -4.27
C LEU A 22 -18.20 -18.31 -4.20
N TRP A 23 -18.97 -17.78 -5.16
CA TRP A 23 -19.40 -16.39 -5.10
C TRP A 23 -20.34 -16.11 -3.93
N GLU A 24 -21.31 -16.98 -3.66
CA GLU A 24 -22.19 -16.83 -2.49
C GLU A 24 -21.39 -16.78 -1.18
N ARG A 25 -20.36 -17.61 -1.07
CA ARG A 25 -19.42 -17.59 0.07
C ARG A 25 -18.65 -16.27 0.15
N LEU A 26 -18.04 -15.83 -0.96
CA LEU A 26 -17.30 -14.56 -1.00
C LEU A 26 -18.19 -13.38 -0.59
N LEU A 27 -19.39 -13.29 -1.17
CA LEU A 27 -20.37 -12.23 -0.91
C LEU A 27 -20.94 -12.26 0.52
N SER A 28 -20.77 -13.36 1.25
CA SER A 28 -21.16 -13.44 2.66
C SER A 28 -20.13 -12.87 3.62
N CYS A 29 -18.92 -12.56 3.15
CA CYS A 29 -17.85 -11.98 3.95
C CYS A 29 -18.12 -10.49 4.23
N HIS A 30 -18.13 -10.07 5.49
CA HIS A 30 -18.51 -8.70 5.86
C HIS A 30 -17.48 -7.63 5.47
N ARG A 31 -16.25 -8.02 5.10
CA ARG A 31 -15.23 -7.10 4.55
C ARG A 31 -15.42 -6.84 3.07
N VAL A 32 -16.27 -7.61 2.38
CA VAL A 32 -16.51 -7.44 0.94
C VAL A 32 -17.48 -6.29 0.68
N GLY A 33 -17.02 -5.32 -0.11
CA GLY A 33 -17.81 -4.21 -0.62
C GLY A 33 -18.41 -4.52 -2.00
N LEU A 34 -19.60 -4.01 -2.28
CA LEU A 34 -20.27 -4.19 -3.56
C LEU A 34 -20.65 -2.84 -4.15
N SER A 35 -20.38 -2.64 -5.44
CA SER A 35 -20.84 -1.46 -6.16
C SER A 35 -21.33 -1.79 -7.55
N GLU A 36 -22.47 -1.22 -7.92
CA GLU A 36 -22.98 -1.25 -9.29
C GLU A 36 -22.20 -0.29 -10.19
N ASP A 37 -21.61 -0.79 -11.27
CA ASP A 37 -20.70 -0.01 -12.12
C ASP A 37 -21.39 1.10 -12.90
N ARG A 38 -22.67 0.90 -13.27
CA ARG A 38 -23.43 1.84 -14.11
C ARG A 38 -23.61 3.21 -13.46
N TYR A 39 -23.75 3.23 -12.14
CA TYR A 39 -24.01 4.45 -11.37
C TYR A 39 -23.02 4.69 -10.24
N GLY A 40 -22.06 3.78 -10.02
CA GLY A 40 -21.13 3.82 -8.89
C GLY A 40 -21.83 3.73 -7.54
N ARG A 41 -22.97 3.04 -7.47
CA ARG A 41 -23.80 2.97 -6.26
C ARG A 41 -23.44 1.73 -5.45
N GLY A 42 -23.16 1.91 -4.17
CA GLY A 42 -22.98 0.81 -3.23
C GLY A 42 -24.23 -0.07 -3.13
N LEU A 43 -24.01 -1.39 -3.05
CA LEU A 43 -25.05 -2.39 -2.91
C LEU A 43 -24.90 -3.11 -1.56
N ASP A 44 -26.00 -3.29 -0.84
CA ASP A 44 -25.97 -4.04 0.43
C ASP A 44 -25.98 -5.56 0.19
N LYS A 45 -26.54 -6.00 -0.95
CA LYS A 45 -26.67 -7.42 -1.32
C LYS A 45 -26.96 -7.59 -2.82
N ILE A 46 -26.70 -8.79 -3.31
CA ILE A 46 -27.06 -9.25 -4.67
C ILE A 46 -28.20 -10.27 -4.56
N GLU A 47 -29.23 -10.10 -5.39
CA GLU A 47 -30.30 -11.10 -5.50
C GLU A 47 -29.81 -12.34 -6.26
N PRO A 48 -30.24 -13.56 -5.92
CA PRO A 48 -29.71 -14.78 -6.53
C PRO A 48 -29.79 -14.80 -8.06
N GLU A 49 -30.87 -14.29 -8.63
CA GLU A 49 -31.02 -14.22 -10.09
C GLU A 49 -29.97 -13.32 -10.75
N TRP A 50 -29.62 -12.19 -10.12
CA TRP A 50 -28.58 -11.30 -10.61
C TRP A 50 -27.21 -11.99 -10.57
N LEU A 51 -26.88 -12.66 -9.46
CA LEU A 51 -25.66 -13.47 -9.36
C LEU A 51 -25.58 -14.52 -10.47
N TYR A 52 -26.65 -15.29 -10.67
CA TYR A 52 -26.69 -16.36 -11.67
C TYR A 52 -26.46 -15.83 -13.09
N GLN A 53 -27.09 -14.70 -13.42
CA GLN A 53 -26.91 -14.07 -14.73
C GLN A 53 -25.49 -13.56 -14.93
N LEU A 54 -24.87 -12.95 -13.90
CA LEU A 54 -23.50 -12.47 -13.99
C LEU A 54 -22.47 -13.61 -14.07
N VAL A 55 -22.65 -14.72 -13.34
CA VAL A 55 -21.79 -15.90 -13.51
C VAL A 55 -21.91 -16.47 -14.92
N MET A 56 -23.13 -16.55 -15.47
CA MET A 56 -23.35 -17.01 -16.84
C MET A 56 -22.75 -16.10 -17.91
N SER A 57 -22.65 -14.80 -17.64
CA SER A 57 -22.11 -13.80 -18.56
C SER A 57 -20.63 -13.49 -18.34
N ASP A 58 -19.95 -14.22 -17.44
CA ASP A 58 -18.57 -13.97 -17.05
C ASP A 58 -18.38 -12.51 -16.57
N GLY A 59 -19.31 -12.09 -15.72
CA GLY A 59 -19.41 -10.76 -15.13
C GLY A 59 -19.90 -9.65 -16.05
N ALA A 60 -20.03 -9.88 -17.36
CA ALA A 60 -20.51 -8.85 -18.28
C ALA A 60 -21.94 -8.40 -17.93
N GLU A 61 -22.21 -7.10 -18.09
CA GLU A 61 -23.58 -6.59 -17.91
C GLU A 61 -24.55 -7.32 -18.85
N THR A 62 -25.72 -7.64 -18.32
CA THR A 62 -26.81 -8.26 -19.08
C THR A 62 -27.90 -7.21 -19.36
N TYR A 63 -28.93 -7.60 -20.11
CA TYR A 63 -30.04 -6.70 -20.42
C TYR A 63 -30.74 -6.17 -19.16
N ASP A 64 -30.94 -7.05 -18.17
CA ASP A 64 -31.70 -6.74 -16.95
C ASP A 64 -30.80 -6.39 -15.77
N TYR A 65 -29.52 -6.81 -15.81
CA TYR A 65 -28.63 -6.73 -14.67
C TYR A 65 -27.29 -6.03 -15.00
N PRO A 66 -26.97 -4.92 -14.32
CA PRO A 66 -25.69 -4.24 -14.50
C PRO A 66 -24.51 -5.06 -13.96
N ALA A 67 -23.30 -4.75 -14.44
CA ALA A 67 -22.07 -5.26 -13.87
C ALA A 67 -21.89 -4.76 -12.43
N VAL A 68 -21.25 -5.61 -11.62
CA VAL A 68 -21.02 -5.35 -10.20
C VAL A 68 -19.54 -5.56 -9.91
N THR A 69 -18.92 -4.55 -9.33
CA THR A 69 -17.58 -4.65 -8.74
C THR A 69 -17.69 -5.21 -7.33
N VAL A 70 -16.88 -6.22 -7.04
CA VAL A 70 -16.68 -6.81 -5.72
C VAL A 70 -15.31 -6.36 -5.21
N THR A 71 -15.32 -5.47 -4.23
CA THR A 71 -14.11 -4.98 -3.57
C THR A 71 -13.79 -5.89 -2.39
N VAL A 72 -12.59 -6.47 -2.41
CA VAL A 72 -12.16 -7.47 -1.42
C VAL A 72 -11.33 -6.84 -0.31
N ALA A 73 -10.52 -5.85 -0.66
CA ALA A 73 -9.76 -5.03 0.26
C ALA A 73 -9.67 -3.60 -0.30
N GLU A 74 -9.66 -2.62 0.59
CA GLU A 74 -9.44 -1.22 0.26
C GLU A 74 -8.56 -0.56 1.32
N TYR A 75 -7.76 0.38 0.88
CA TYR A 75 -6.88 1.20 1.70
C TYR A 75 -7.07 2.67 1.32
N SER A 76 -6.92 3.56 2.31
CA SER A 76 -6.86 5.00 2.12
C SER A 76 -5.96 5.62 3.18
N ASP A 77 -5.16 6.62 2.81
CA ASP A 77 -4.30 7.36 3.74
C ASP A 77 -5.06 7.99 4.93
N TYR A 78 -6.38 8.15 4.85
CA TYR A 78 -7.18 8.78 5.91
C TYR A 78 -7.78 7.80 6.93
N ASN A 79 -8.00 6.54 6.56
CA ASN A 79 -8.79 5.60 7.37
C ASN A 79 -8.35 4.12 7.24
N GLY A 80 -7.38 3.81 6.39
CA GLY A 80 -6.85 2.45 6.23
C GLY A 80 -5.69 2.20 7.19
N ASP A 81 -5.52 0.94 7.59
CA ASP A 81 -4.32 0.51 8.31
C ASP A 81 -3.25 -0.07 7.36
N GLU A 82 -2.04 -0.26 7.87
CA GLU A 82 -0.92 -0.84 7.13
C GLU A 82 -1.21 -2.26 6.59
N TYR A 83 -2.06 -3.01 7.28
CA TYR A 83 -2.42 -4.36 6.87
C TYR A 83 -3.32 -4.33 5.66
N ASP A 84 -4.27 -3.40 5.61
CA ASP A 84 -5.15 -3.21 4.45
C ASP A 84 -4.33 -2.81 3.21
N ALA A 85 -3.33 -1.94 3.34
CA ALA A 85 -2.42 -1.59 2.24
C ALA A 85 -1.62 -2.81 1.73
N ALA A 86 -1.02 -3.57 2.65
CA ALA A 86 -0.26 -4.77 2.32
C ALA A 86 -1.14 -5.85 1.68
N ASN A 87 -2.35 -6.06 2.21
CA ASN A 87 -3.31 -7.03 1.68
C ASN A 87 -3.78 -6.65 0.27
N VAL A 88 -4.01 -5.36 -0.01
CA VAL A 88 -4.34 -4.88 -1.36
C VAL A 88 -3.23 -5.23 -2.36
N ALA A 89 -1.96 -5.00 -1.99
CA ALA A 89 -0.81 -5.31 -2.84
C ALA A 89 -0.67 -6.82 -3.10
N VAL A 90 -0.83 -7.66 -2.07
CA VAL A 90 -0.78 -9.13 -2.22
C VAL A 90 -1.91 -9.64 -3.13
N LEU A 91 -3.12 -9.10 -2.96
CA LEU A 91 -4.29 -9.50 -3.75
C LEU A 91 -4.15 -9.15 -5.24
N GLU A 92 -3.48 -8.04 -5.56
CA GLU A 92 -3.13 -7.69 -6.94
C GLU A 92 -2.18 -8.73 -7.56
N ASP A 93 -1.02 -8.94 -6.92
CA ASP A 93 0.09 -9.70 -7.51
C ASP A 93 -0.19 -11.21 -7.52
N GLN A 94 -0.68 -11.76 -6.40
CA GLN A 94 -0.80 -13.21 -6.23
C GLN A 94 -2.15 -13.76 -6.69
N TYR A 95 -3.21 -12.97 -6.62
CA TYR A 95 -4.59 -13.41 -6.89
C TYR A 95 -5.15 -12.86 -8.20
N GLY A 96 -4.40 -11.99 -8.89
CA GLY A 96 -4.78 -11.43 -10.18
C GLY A 96 -6.00 -10.53 -10.08
N LEU A 97 -6.22 -9.91 -8.92
CA LEU A 97 -7.28 -8.93 -8.76
C LEU A 97 -6.91 -7.65 -9.49
N ASN A 98 -7.91 -6.96 -10.02
CA ASN A 98 -7.72 -5.64 -10.56
C ASN A 98 -7.48 -4.67 -9.40
N THR A 99 -6.60 -3.70 -9.61
CA THR A 99 -6.44 -2.59 -8.68
C THR A 99 -7.01 -1.32 -9.26
N ARG A 100 -7.45 -0.43 -8.37
CA ARG A 100 -7.81 0.93 -8.74
C ARG A 100 -7.12 1.88 -7.77
N GLY A 101 -6.34 2.81 -8.32
CA GLY A 101 -5.80 3.95 -7.58
C GLY A 101 -6.77 5.13 -7.59
N GLY A 102 -6.70 5.93 -6.52
CA GLY A 102 -7.48 7.17 -6.36
C GLY A 102 -6.64 8.29 -5.76
N SER A 103 -7.29 9.42 -5.50
CA SER A 103 -6.66 10.52 -4.75
C SER A 103 -6.40 10.10 -3.30
N HIS A 104 -5.37 10.68 -2.68
CA HIS A 104 -5.03 10.45 -1.26
C HIS A 104 -4.70 8.99 -0.94
N GLY A 105 -3.82 8.41 -1.77
CA GLY A 105 -3.29 7.05 -1.58
C GLY A 105 -4.35 5.96 -1.61
N TRP A 106 -5.59 6.26 -2.02
CA TRP A 106 -6.65 5.26 -2.06
C TRP A 106 -6.31 4.16 -3.06
N GLN A 107 -6.37 2.92 -2.60
CA GLN A 107 -6.14 1.72 -3.39
C GLN A 107 -7.21 0.69 -3.04
N ALA A 108 -7.69 -0.05 -4.03
CA ALA A 108 -8.62 -1.14 -3.79
C ALA A 108 -8.31 -2.33 -4.70
N ALA A 109 -8.32 -3.53 -4.12
CA ALA A 109 -8.25 -4.79 -4.85
C ALA A 109 -9.68 -5.30 -5.09
N TRP A 110 -10.02 -5.53 -6.36
CA TRP A 110 -11.38 -5.84 -6.77
C TRP A 110 -11.45 -6.85 -7.93
N VAL A 111 -12.60 -7.51 -8.03
CA VAL A 111 -12.95 -8.41 -9.12
C VAL A 111 -14.38 -8.13 -9.58
N GLN A 112 -14.65 -8.30 -10.87
CA GLN A 112 -16.00 -8.18 -11.39
C GLN A 112 -16.81 -9.43 -11.00
N LEU A 113 -17.98 -9.24 -10.38
CA LEU A 113 -18.82 -10.34 -9.95
C LEU A 113 -19.17 -11.24 -11.13
N GLY A 114 -18.86 -12.53 -11.05
CA GLY A 114 -19.10 -13.51 -12.10
C GLY A 114 -17.86 -13.82 -12.96
N GLU A 115 -16.85 -12.96 -12.95
CA GLU A 115 -15.58 -13.18 -13.64
C GLU A 115 -14.63 -14.08 -12.81
N LEU A 116 -13.97 -15.05 -13.44
CA LEU A 116 -12.95 -15.82 -12.73
C LEU A 116 -11.65 -14.99 -12.62
N PRO A 117 -10.94 -15.00 -11.47
CA PRO A 117 -9.62 -14.39 -11.37
C PRO A 117 -8.64 -15.10 -12.31
N VAL A 118 -8.10 -14.42 -13.32
CA VAL A 118 -7.21 -15.01 -14.34
C VAL A 118 -6.05 -14.08 -14.67
N ILE A 119 -4.82 -14.62 -14.65
CA ILE A 119 -3.60 -13.92 -15.08
C ILE A 119 -3.11 -14.57 -16.38
N THR A 120 -3.85 -14.32 -17.48
CA THR A 120 -3.56 -14.73 -18.88
C THR A 120 -3.39 -16.24 -19.18
N ASP A 121 -4.01 -16.71 -20.27
CA ASP A 121 -3.91 -18.08 -20.86
C ASP A 121 -4.37 -19.29 -20.01
N ASP A 122 -4.96 -19.07 -18.83
CA ASP A 122 -5.40 -20.15 -17.94
C ASP A 122 -6.77 -20.79 -18.33
N THR A 123 -7.00 -22.04 -17.90
CA THR A 123 -8.27 -22.77 -18.14
C THR A 123 -9.35 -22.41 -17.11
N ILE A 124 -10.62 -22.76 -17.40
CA ILE A 124 -11.75 -22.58 -16.46
C ILE A 124 -11.44 -23.20 -15.09
N ASP A 125 -10.91 -24.42 -15.06
CA ASP A 125 -10.62 -25.12 -13.80
C ASP A 125 -9.58 -24.38 -12.96
N VAL A 126 -8.59 -23.73 -13.59
CA VAL A 126 -7.60 -22.90 -12.89
C VAL A 126 -8.27 -21.66 -12.31
N GLY A 127 -9.14 -20.99 -13.08
CA GLY A 127 -9.91 -19.85 -12.58
C GLY A 127 -10.82 -20.21 -11.40
N ILE A 128 -11.45 -21.39 -11.42
CA ILE A 128 -12.27 -21.89 -10.31
C ILE A 128 -11.42 -22.14 -9.06
N GLU A 129 -10.26 -22.81 -9.20
CA GLU A 129 -9.37 -23.02 -8.06
C GLU A 129 -8.83 -21.70 -7.50
N ARG A 130 -8.53 -20.71 -8.36
CA ARG A 130 -8.14 -19.37 -7.90
C ARG A 130 -9.27 -18.66 -7.15
N LEU A 131 -10.50 -18.69 -7.66
CA LEU A 131 -11.65 -18.14 -6.96
C LEU A 131 -11.86 -18.81 -5.61
N LYS A 132 -11.67 -20.14 -5.53
CA LYS A 132 -11.73 -20.88 -4.28
C LYS A 132 -10.67 -20.43 -3.28
N THR A 133 -9.41 -20.31 -3.71
CA THR A 133 -8.34 -19.80 -2.83
C THR A 133 -8.64 -18.37 -2.38
N LEU A 134 -9.12 -17.50 -3.27
CA LEU A 134 -9.54 -16.14 -2.92
C LEU A 134 -10.64 -16.16 -1.84
N VAL A 135 -11.67 -17.00 -2.00
CA VAL A 135 -12.74 -17.16 -0.99
C VAL A 135 -12.16 -17.58 0.36
N GLU A 136 -11.30 -18.59 0.40
CA GLU A 136 -10.69 -19.09 1.63
C GLU A 136 -9.85 -18.01 2.33
N VAL A 137 -9.10 -17.23 1.56
CA VAL A 137 -8.27 -16.11 2.05
C VAL A 137 -9.14 -15.00 2.63
N VAL A 138 -10.19 -14.59 1.91
CA VAL A 138 -11.08 -13.51 2.34
C VAL A 138 -11.91 -13.93 3.55
N GLU A 139 -12.34 -15.19 3.61
CA GLU A 139 -13.00 -15.75 4.79
C GLU A 139 -12.07 -15.70 6.01
N ALA A 140 -10.78 -16.05 5.87
CA ALA A 140 -9.81 -15.99 6.95
C ALA A 140 -9.55 -14.54 7.43
N LEU A 141 -9.40 -13.60 6.49
CA LEU A 141 -9.29 -12.17 6.79
C LEU A 141 -10.54 -11.62 7.48
N THR A 142 -11.72 -12.08 7.07
CA THR A 142 -13.02 -11.65 7.62
C THR A 142 -13.24 -12.22 9.02
N GLN A 143 -12.80 -13.44 9.28
CA GLN A 143 -12.93 -14.08 10.59
C GLN A 143 -11.88 -13.58 11.59
N GLY A 144 -10.85 -12.87 11.12
CA GLY A 144 -9.72 -12.40 11.92
C GLY A 144 -8.72 -13.51 12.25
N ASP A 145 -8.79 -14.65 11.54
CA ASP A 145 -7.80 -15.73 11.65
C ASP A 145 -6.46 -15.33 11.03
N VAL A 146 -6.51 -14.44 10.04
CA VAL A 146 -5.36 -13.81 9.38
C VAL A 146 -5.59 -12.30 9.37
N VAL A 147 -4.55 -11.52 9.68
CA VAL A 147 -4.60 -10.05 9.62
C VAL A 147 -3.80 -9.54 8.40
N CYS A 148 -2.68 -10.20 8.11
CA CYS A 148 -1.82 -9.91 6.96
C CYS A 148 -1.60 -11.17 6.13
N LEU A 149 -1.69 -11.03 4.81
CA LEU A 149 -1.47 -12.14 3.87
C LEU A 149 0.01 -12.45 3.66
N ASP A 150 0.88 -11.45 3.79
CA ASP A 150 2.31 -11.57 3.54
C ASP A 150 3.08 -10.54 4.38
N ASP A 151 3.82 -11.03 5.37
CA ASP A 151 4.59 -10.18 6.30
C ASP A 151 5.75 -9.45 5.58
N ASP A 152 6.32 -10.04 4.52
CA ASP A 152 7.40 -9.39 3.77
C ASP A 152 6.85 -8.19 2.98
N VAL A 153 5.66 -8.33 2.38
CA VAL A 153 4.98 -7.22 1.68
C VAL A 153 4.55 -6.12 2.66
N LEU A 154 4.12 -6.49 3.87
CA LEU A 154 3.82 -5.53 4.93
C LEU A 154 5.08 -4.74 5.33
N GLU A 155 6.21 -5.41 5.52
CA GLU A 155 7.45 -4.74 5.89
C GLU A 155 7.96 -3.82 4.78
N ASP A 156 7.91 -4.27 3.52
CA ASP A 156 8.24 -3.43 2.37
C ASP A 156 7.34 -2.18 2.29
N HIS A 157 6.03 -2.35 2.55
CA HIS A 157 5.10 -1.21 2.62
C HIS A 157 5.46 -0.25 3.76
N ARG A 158 5.73 -0.77 4.96
CA ARG A 158 6.13 0.05 6.11
C ARG A 158 7.37 0.86 5.81
N GLN A 159 8.41 0.22 5.28
CA GLN A 159 9.65 0.89 4.91
C GLN A 159 9.43 1.96 3.84
N ALA A 160 8.56 1.69 2.85
CA ALA A 160 8.22 2.66 1.81
C ALA A 160 7.51 3.90 2.40
N VAL A 161 6.56 3.71 3.32
CA VAL A 161 5.85 4.83 3.97
C VAL A 161 6.78 5.64 4.85
N ILE A 162 7.66 4.98 5.60
CA ILE A 162 8.64 5.66 6.44
C ILE A 162 9.59 6.52 5.59
N GLU A 163 10.09 5.97 4.48
CA GLU A 163 10.99 6.71 3.58
C GLU A 163 10.27 7.87 2.88
N ASP A 164 9.05 7.65 2.39
CA ASP A 164 8.26 8.69 1.72
C ASP A 164 7.94 9.85 2.68
N THR A 165 7.60 9.53 3.94
CA THR A 165 7.36 10.52 4.99
C THR A 165 8.58 11.39 5.21
N TRP A 166 9.76 10.79 5.31
CA TRP A 166 11.01 11.53 5.48
C TRP A 166 11.31 12.44 4.30
N VAL A 167 11.30 11.89 3.08
CA VAL A 167 11.62 12.66 1.88
C VAL A 167 10.64 13.83 1.69
N ASN A 168 9.34 13.59 1.86
CA ASN A 168 8.32 14.58 1.50
C ASN A 168 8.03 15.62 2.59
N TYR A 169 8.23 15.27 3.87
CA TYR A 169 7.93 16.16 4.99
C TYR A 169 9.21 16.62 5.70
N TYR A 170 9.92 15.72 6.36
CA TYR A 170 10.98 16.11 7.30
C TYR A 170 12.25 16.59 6.61
N ALA A 171 12.77 15.82 5.65
CA ALA A 171 13.99 16.16 4.92
C ALA A 171 13.85 17.48 4.16
N ARG A 172 12.66 17.79 3.64
CA ARG A 172 12.41 19.02 2.90
C ARG A 172 12.48 20.26 3.80
N GLU A 173 11.83 20.23 4.96
CA GLU A 173 11.86 21.35 5.90
C GLU A 173 13.26 21.52 6.52
N LEU A 174 13.90 20.40 6.87
CA LEU A 174 15.26 20.39 7.40
C LEU A 174 16.27 20.91 6.36
N SER A 175 16.18 20.48 5.10
CA SER A 175 17.05 20.98 4.02
C SER A 175 16.90 22.49 3.83
N SER A 176 15.67 23.02 3.83
CA SER A 176 15.44 24.46 3.75
C SER A 176 16.09 25.21 4.91
N ALA A 177 16.00 24.68 6.13
CA ALA A 177 16.59 25.32 7.30
C ALA A 177 18.12 25.19 7.34
N LEU A 178 18.69 24.13 6.75
CA LEU A 178 20.13 23.97 6.55
C LEU A 178 20.68 24.88 5.45
N GLU A 179 19.94 25.11 4.36
CA GLU A 179 20.30 26.08 3.32
C GLU A 179 20.37 27.52 3.86
N ASP A 180 19.50 27.87 4.80
CA ASP A 180 19.51 29.17 5.50
C ASP A 180 20.78 29.38 6.35
N LEU A 181 21.48 28.31 6.76
CA LEU A 181 22.75 28.41 7.50
C LEU A 181 23.95 28.71 6.61
N THR A 182 23.97 28.17 5.39
CA THR A 182 25.14 28.18 4.51
C THR A 182 25.05 29.21 3.39
N ASP A 183 23.94 29.97 3.30
CA ASP A 183 23.65 30.83 2.15
C ASP A 183 23.82 30.04 0.84
N TYR A 184 23.05 28.95 0.64
CA TYR A 184 22.78 28.22 -0.63
C TYR A 184 23.25 26.76 -0.79
N ASN A 185 24.13 26.18 0.03
CA ASN A 185 24.53 24.78 -0.17
C ASN A 185 24.77 24.00 1.14
N SER A 186 23.88 23.07 1.47
CA SER A 186 24.01 22.20 2.64
C SER A 186 25.13 21.15 2.47
N ASP A 187 25.53 20.82 1.24
CA ASP A 187 26.63 19.89 0.97
C ASP A 187 27.97 20.35 1.57
N ASP A 188 28.13 21.66 1.80
CA ASP A 188 29.34 22.26 2.37
C ASP A 188 29.46 22.05 3.90
N LEU A 189 28.42 21.50 4.54
CA LEU A 189 28.40 21.22 5.98
C LEU A 189 29.16 19.94 6.34
N GLY A 190 29.41 19.05 5.38
CA GLY A 190 30.18 17.82 5.58
C GLY A 190 29.44 16.72 6.35
N PHE A 191 28.11 16.81 6.44
CA PHE A 191 27.23 15.76 6.97
C PHE A 191 26.51 15.07 5.82
N SER A 192 26.39 13.75 5.88
CA SER A 192 25.55 12.97 4.97
C SER A 192 24.08 13.01 5.36
N ASP A 193 23.19 12.73 4.40
CA ASP A 193 21.75 12.64 4.64
C ASP A 193 21.41 11.65 5.77
N GLU A 194 22.12 10.51 5.85
CA GLU A 194 21.92 9.52 6.91
C GLU A 194 22.36 10.01 8.30
N GLU A 195 23.41 10.84 8.38
CA GLU A 195 23.84 11.46 9.65
C GLU A 195 22.83 12.52 10.11
N ILE A 196 22.34 13.33 9.18
CA ILE A 196 21.30 14.34 9.42
C ILE A 196 20.01 13.67 9.90
N LYS A 197 19.61 12.60 9.21
CA LYS A 197 18.47 11.74 9.54
C LYS A 197 18.63 11.15 10.95
N SER A 198 19.79 10.57 11.25
CA SER A 198 20.06 9.98 12.57
C SER A 198 19.96 11.00 13.71
N LEU A 199 20.51 12.22 13.54
CA LEU A 199 20.43 13.29 14.53
C LEU A 199 18.98 13.73 14.81
N TYR A 200 18.16 13.82 13.76
CA TYR A 200 16.77 14.19 13.89
C TYR A 200 16.00 13.15 14.75
N PHE A 201 16.17 11.86 14.48
CA PHE A 201 15.46 10.80 15.21
C PHE A 201 15.98 10.57 16.63
N GLU A 202 17.29 10.66 16.84
CA GLU A 202 17.86 10.57 18.19
C GLU A 202 17.26 11.64 19.11
N PHE A 203 16.98 12.83 18.58
CA PHE A 203 16.32 13.90 19.33
C PHE A 203 14.84 13.63 19.62
N GLU A 204 14.06 13.26 18.60
CA GLU A 204 12.63 12.97 18.78
C GLU A 204 12.40 11.78 19.74
N GLY A 205 13.41 10.91 19.92
CA GLY A 205 13.30 9.73 20.79
C GLY A 205 12.30 8.69 20.27
N ASN A 206 11.98 8.76 18.98
CA ASN A 206 11.10 7.84 18.27
C ASN A 206 11.95 6.80 17.54
N ASP A 207 11.58 5.52 17.69
CA ASP A 207 12.10 4.46 16.84
C ASP A 207 11.56 4.68 15.42
N TRP A 208 12.40 4.45 14.42
CA TRP A 208 12.09 4.59 12.99
C TRP A 208 11.16 3.46 12.54
N GLU A 209 9.94 3.49 13.07
CA GLU A 209 8.89 2.51 12.82
C GLU A 209 7.67 3.19 12.18
N PHE A 210 6.83 2.39 11.54
CA PHE A 210 5.68 2.86 10.78
C PHE A 210 4.76 3.79 11.58
N GLN A 211 4.51 3.50 12.86
CA GLN A 211 3.71 4.35 13.74
C GLN A 211 4.33 5.75 13.91
N GLY A 212 5.65 5.85 14.08
CA GLY A 212 6.34 7.14 14.21
C GLY A 212 6.32 7.98 12.93
N ALA A 213 6.30 7.34 11.76
CA ALA A 213 6.18 8.03 10.47
C ALA A 213 4.74 8.48 10.16
N THR A 214 3.72 7.73 10.59
CA THR A 214 2.33 7.97 10.22
C THR A 214 1.52 8.73 11.26
N GLU A 215 1.91 8.71 12.54
CA GLU A 215 1.24 9.50 13.57
C GLU A 215 1.67 10.97 13.49
N ILE A 216 0.67 11.87 13.53
CA ILE A 216 0.81 13.34 13.58
C ILE A 216 1.36 13.77 14.97
N THR A 217 2.36 13.07 15.49
CA THR A 217 2.95 13.26 16.82
C THR A 217 4.45 13.49 16.79
N ASN A 218 5.02 13.97 15.68
CA ASN A 218 6.26 14.76 15.75
C ASN A 218 5.93 16.16 16.29
N ASN A 219 5.46 16.21 17.54
CA ASN A 219 5.18 17.45 18.27
C ASN A 219 6.46 18.23 18.60
N GLY A 220 7.64 17.65 18.34
CA GLY A 220 8.95 18.27 18.50
C GLY A 220 9.64 18.62 17.18
N HIS A 221 8.95 18.56 16.02
CA HIS A 221 9.59 18.78 14.71
C HIS A 221 10.46 20.06 14.66
N ASP A 222 9.91 21.17 15.14
CA ASP A 222 10.62 22.46 15.17
C ASP A 222 11.87 22.38 16.08
N GLU A 223 11.74 21.76 17.26
CA GLU A 223 12.85 21.54 18.20
C GLU A 223 13.90 20.57 17.66
N ALA A 224 13.49 19.53 16.92
CA ALA A 224 14.37 18.55 16.29
C ALA A 224 15.16 19.20 15.14
N VAL A 225 14.49 20.02 14.32
CA VAL A 225 15.15 20.82 13.29
C VAL A 225 16.16 21.79 13.94
N GLU A 226 15.77 22.51 15.00
CA GLU A 226 16.68 23.39 15.73
C GLU A 226 17.88 22.62 16.30
N HIS A 227 17.66 21.45 16.89
CA HIS A 227 18.72 20.60 17.45
C HIS A 227 19.72 20.14 16.39
N VAL A 228 19.24 19.67 15.23
CA VAL A 228 20.10 19.26 14.11
C VAL A 228 20.94 20.45 13.62
N ILE A 229 20.29 21.61 13.44
CA ILE A 229 20.95 22.85 13.02
C ILE A 229 22.03 23.28 14.00
N GLU A 230 21.73 23.27 15.30
CA GLU A 230 22.68 23.65 16.34
C GLU A 230 23.87 22.68 16.39
N THR A 231 23.61 21.38 16.32
CA THR A 231 24.63 20.33 16.33
C THR A 231 25.58 20.47 15.14
N ILE A 232 25.04 20.65 13.94
CA ILE A 232 25.84 20.84 12.72
C ILE A 232 26.59 22.17 12.76
N ARG A 233 25.95 23.25 13.20
CA ARG A 233 26.57 24.58 13.34
C ARG A 233 27.74 24.55 14.34
N ASP A 234 27.59 23.87 15.47
CA ASP A 234 28.63 23.76 16.50
C ASP A 234 29.80 22.91 16.01
N ALA A 235 29.53 21.81 15.32
CA ALA A 235 30.57 21.00 14.66
C ALA A 235 31.32 21.80 13.60
N TRP A 236 30.61 22.58 12.79
CA TRP A 236 31.21 23.42 11.74
C TRP A 236 32.03 24.60 12.29
N ARG A 237 31.62 25.17 13.43
CA ARG A 237 32.33 26.26 14.12
C ARG A 237 33.48 25.78 15.00
N ALA A 238 33.59 24.47 15.24
CA ALA A 238 34.70 23.92 15.99
C ALA A 238 36.01 24.23 15.25
N PRO A 239 37.00 24.87 15.91
CA PRO A 239 38.26 25.18 15.25
C PRO A 239 38.93 23.90 14.78
N TYR A 240 39.27 23.83 13.49
CA TYR A 240 40.05 22.73 12.94
C TYR A 240 41.40 22.66 13.67
N VAL A 241 41.56 21.63 14.52
CA VAL A 241 42.85 21.29 15.13
C VAL A 241 43.49 20.28 14.20
N ASP A 242 44.52 20.72 13.48
CA ASP A 242 45.33 19.82 12.66
C ASP A 242 45.94 18.73 13.59
N PRO A 243 45.65 17.44 13.36
CA PRO A 243 46.21 16.37 14.19
C PRO A 243 47.75 16.34 14.16
N ASP A 244 48.37 16.94 13.13
CA ASP A 244 49.82 17.07 13.01
C ASP A 244 50.37 18.33 13.72
N GLN A 245 49.53 19.21 14.26
CA GLN A 245 49.95 20.45 14.92
C GLN A 245 50.72 20.22 16.23
N PHE A 246 50.60 19.03 16.83
CA PHE A 246 51.37 18.60 18.01
C PHE A 246 52.62 17.78 17.64
N ALA A 247 52.82 17.44 16.37
CA ALA A 247 54.03 16.77 15.90
C ALA A 247 55.15 17.79 15.63
N LEU A 248 55.57 18.53 16.65
CA LEU A 248 56.85 19.23 16.58
C LEU A 248 57.96 18.16 16.51
N PRO A 249 58.82 18.14 15.47
CA PRO A 249 59.96 17.25 15.47
C PRO A 249 60.85 17.64 16.65
N LEU A 250 61.13 16.67 17.52
CA LEU A 250 62.19 16.79 18.52
C LEU A 250 63.47 17.12 17.76
N ALA A 251 63.91 18.38 17.83
CA ALA A 251 65.17 18.81 17.27
C ALA A 251 66.29 17.96 17.91
N SER A 252 66.98 17.19 17.07
CA SER A 252 68.18 16.41 17.39
C SER A 252 69.38 17.31 17.67
#